data_AF-A0A2K3JKP3-F1
#
_entry.id   AF-A0A2K3JKP3-F1
#
_cell.length_a   1.000
_cell.length_b   1.000
_cell.length_c   1.000
_cell.angle_alpha   90.00
_cell.angle_beta   90.00
_cell.angle_gamma   90.00
#
_symmetry.space_group_name_H-M   'P 1'
#
loop_
_entity.id
_entity.type
_entity.pdbx_description
1 polymer ?
#
loop_
_entity_poly.entity_id
_entity_poly.type
_entity_poly.pdbx_seq_one_letter_code
_entity_poly.pdbx_strand_id
1 'polypeptide(L)'
;ASRKWYEKLTCLLLQEGYQQSTADYSLFTLKQDNDFTALLVYVDDVILAGTSLTKFTRIKTILDAQFKIKDLGILKYFLGLEVAHSQAGITISQRKYCLDLLESSGLFRF
;
A
#
# COMPACT_ATOMS: atom_id res chain seq x y z
N ALA A 1 -9.44 1.25 -19.20
CA ALA A 1 -8.42 2.23 -18.75
C ALA A 1 -7.52 1.64 -17.66
N SER A 2 -8.08 1.01 -16.62
CA SER A 2 -7.35 0.37 -15.50
C SER A 2 -6.27 -0.63 -15.92
N ARG A 3 -6.55 -1.55 -16.85
CA ARG A 3 -5.55 -2.55 -17.31
C ARG A 3 -4.31 -1.92 -17.93
N LYS A 4 -4.47 -0.90 -18.79
CA LYS A 4 -3.35 -0.18 -19.41
C LYS A 4 -2.53 0.61 -18.39
N TRP A 5 -3.18 1.15 -17.36
CA TRP A 5 -2.48 1.82 -16.26
C TRP A 5 -1.63 0.82 -15.48
N TYR A 6 -2.22 -0.32 -15.12
CA TYR A 6 -1.52 -1.39 -14.42
C TYR A 6 -0.36 -1.99 -15.23
N GLU A 7 -0.53 -2.20 -16.53
CA GLU A 7 0.55 -2.63 -17.43
C GLU A 7 1.71 -1.62 -17.44
N LYS A 8 1.42 -0.32 -17.57
CA LYS A 8 2.46 0.72 -17.52
C LYS A 8 3.17 0.77 -16.17
N LEU A 9 2.41 0.67 -15.08
CA LEU A 9 2.96 0.64 -13.72
C LEU A 9 3.88 -0.57 -13.55
N THR A 10 3.42 -1.75 -13.97
CA THR A 10 4.19 -3.00 -13.93
C THR A 10 5.50 -2.83 -14.71
N CYS A 11 5.45 -2.34 -15.96
CA CYS A 11 6.65 -2.09 -16.74
C CYS A 11 7.62 -1.12 -16.06
N LEU A 12 7.11 -0.03 -15.48
CA LEU A 12 7.93 0.95 -14.77
C LEU A 12 8.62 0.35 -13.53
N LEU A 13 7.88 -0.41 -12.73
CA LEU A 13 8.40 -1.05 -11.52
C LEU A 13 9.46 -2.10 -11.84
N LEU A 14 9.24 -2.91 -12.89
CA LEU A 14 10.23 -3.86 -13.37
C LEU A 14 11.51 -3.14 -13.86
N GLN A 15 11.38 -1.99 -14.54
CA GLN A 15 12.53 -1.18 -14.97
C GLN A 15 13.31 -0.59 -13.80
N GLU A 16 12.63 -0.19 -12.72
CA GLU A 16 13.27 0.26 -11.47
C GLU A 16 13.82 -0.90 -10.61
N GLY A 17 13.72 -2.14 -11.10
CA GLY A 17 14.30 -3.34 -10.48
C GLY A 17 13.40 -4.04 -9.47
N TYR A 18 12.14 -3.63 -9.32
CA TYR A 18 11.19 -4.37 -8.51
C TYR A 18 10.86 -5.72 -9.16
N GLN A 19 10.58 -6.71 -8.34
CA GLN A 19 10.11 -8.03 -8.75
C GLN A 19 8.66 -8.18 -8.34
N GLN A 20 7.83 -8.58 -9.30
CA GLN A 20 6.44 -8.91 -9.03
C GLN A 20 6.35 -10.26 -8.32
N SER A 21 5.53 -10.34 -7.26
CA SER A 21 5.30 -11.57 -6.53
C SER A 21 4.45 -12.54 -7.37
N THR A 22 4.86 -13.81 -7.41
CA THR A 22 4.10 -14.88 -8.08
C THR A 22 2.91 -15.36 -7.26
N ALA A 23 2.94 -15.13 -5.94
CA ALA A 23 1.83 -15.45 -5.04
C ALA A 23 0.73 -14.38 -5.08
N ASP A 24 1.10 -13.14 -5.39
CA ASP A 24 0.18 -12.01 -5.50
C ASP A 24 0.68 -10.99 -6.53
N TYR A 25 0.02 -10.95 -7.70
CA TYR A 25 0.39 -10.04 -8.78
C TYR A 25 0.21 -8.55 -8.42
N SER A 26 -0.52 -8.24 -7.36
CA SER A 26 -0.65 -6.85 -6.88
C SER A 26 0.57 -6.40 -6.06
N LEU A 27 1.44 -7.32 -5.66
CA LEU A 27 2.59 -7.06 -4.81
C LEU A 27 3.90 -7.05 -5.61
N PHE A 28 4.67 -5.97 -5.42
CA PHE A 28 6.00 -5.79 -5.96
C PHE A 28 7.00 -5.63 -4.82
N THR A 29 8.18 -6.22 -4.95
CA THR A 29 9.22 -6.18 -3.92
C THR A 29 10.57 -5.85 -4.50
N LEU A 30 11.36 -5.09 -3.78
CA LEU A 30 12.74 -4.76 -4.09
C LEU A 30 13.57 -4.99 -2.84
N LYS A 31 14.53 -5.91 -2.92
CA LYS A 31 15.52 -6.15 -1.89
C LYS A 31 16.89 -5.75 -2.44
N GLN A 32 17.55 -4.81 -1.77
CA GLN A 32 18.94 -4.44 -2.08
C GLN A 32 19.69 -4.35 -0.76
N ASP A 33 20.72 -5.19 -0.62
CA ASP A 33 21.52 -5.32 0.61
C ASP A 33 20.63 -5.50 1.85
N ASN A 34 20.67 -4.53 2.77
CA ASN A 34 19.93 -4.52 4.02
C ASN A 34 18.57 -3.78 3.92
N ASP A 35 18.25 -3.25 2.75
CA ASP A 35 17.02 -2.49 2.52
C ASP A 35 15.98 -3.31 1.79
N PHE A 36 14.75 -3.22 2.29
CA PHE A 36 13.59 -3.83 1.69
C PHE A 36 12.54 -2.76 1.38
N THR A 37 11.91 -2.87 0.21
CA THR A 37 10.75 -2.06 -0.17
C THR A 37 9.72 -2.95 -0.85
N ALA A 38 8.48 -2.84 -0.41
CA ALA A 38 7.32 -3.50 -0.96
C ALA A 38 6.32 -2.44 -1.41
N LEU A 39 5.69 -2.70 -2.55
CA LEU A 39 4.67 -1.86 -3.14
C LEU A 39 3.46 -2.75 -3.46
N LEU A 40 2.33 -2.47 -2.83
CA LEU A 40 1.08 -3.18 -3.01
C LEU A 40 0.08 -2.29 -3.74
N VAL A 41 -0.47 -2.78 -4.85
CA VAL A 41 -1.39 -2.04 -5.71
C VAL A 41 -2.82 -2.51 -5.46
N TYR A 42 -3.69 -1.63 -5.00
CA TYR A 42 -5.10 -1.95 -4.79
C TYR A 42 -5.99 -0.94 -5.50
N VAL A 43 -6.55 -1.34 -6.65
CA VAL A 43 -7.41 -0.51 -7.50
C VAL A 43 -6.75 0.84 -7.81
N ASP A 44 -7.12 1.91 -7.12
CA ASP A 44 -6.59 3.26 -7.31
C ASP A 44 -5.52 3.65 -6.26
N ASP A 45 -5.36 2.84 -5.21
CA ASP A 45 -4.43 3.09 -4.11
C ASP A 45 -3.14 2.27 -4.26
N VAL A 46 -2.02 2.88 -3.88
CA VAL A 46 -0.71 2.22 -3.82
C VAL A 46 -0.16 2.33 -2.40
N ILE A 47 0.07 1.20 -1.76
CA ILE A 47 0.67 1.12 -0.43
C ILE A 47 2.17 0.85 -0.59
N LEU A 48 2.97 1.61 0.14
CA LEU A 48 4.41 1.42 0.25
C LEU A 48 4.76 0.97 1.67
N ALA A 49 5.57 -0.09 1.77
CA ALA A 49 6.13 -0.60 3.01
C ALA A 49 7.64 -0.87 2.82
N GLY A 50 8.45 -0.68 3.86
CA GLY A 50 9.89 -0.86 3.73
C GLY A 50 10.71 -0.15 4.81
N THR A 51 12.03 -0.26 4.68
CA THR A 51 13.00 0.13 5.74
C THR A 51 13.66 1.48 5.50
N SER A 52 13.64 1.99 4.26
CA SER A 52 14.40 3.18 3.86
C SER A 52 13.50 4.28 3.33
N LEU A 53 13.46 5.40 4.06
CA LEU A 53 12.69 6.59 3.67
C LEU A 53 13.23 7.20 2.36
N THR A 54 14.54 7.08 2.12
CA THR A 54 15.15 7.54 0.86
C THR A 54 14.57 6.80 -0.35
N LYS A 55 14.37 5.47 -0.24
CA LYS A 55 13.73 4.67 -1.29
C LYS A 55 12.27 5.03 -1.47
N PHE A 56 11.56 5.34 -0.38
CA PHE A 56 10.18 5.82 -0.43
C PHE A 56 10.07 7.12 -1.21
N THR A 57 10.90 8.11 -0.90
CA THR A 57 10.90 9.39 -1.62
C THR A 57 11.21 9.19 -3.09
N ARG A 58 12.23 8.36 -3.42
CA ARG A 58 12.59 8.07 -4.81
C ARG A 58 11.41 7.46 -5.59
N ILE A 59 10.78 6.40 -5.08
CA ILE A 59 9.71 5.73 -5.80
C ILE A 59 8.46 6.63 -5.91
N LYS A 60 8.15 7.43 -4.88
CA LYS A 60 7.09 8.43 -4.94
C LYS A 60 7.32 9.44 -6.06
N THR A 61 8.54 9.98 -6.18
CA THR A 61 8.88 10.93 -7.26
C THR A 61 8.74 10.31 -8.65
N ILE A 62 9.16 9.05 -8.82
CA ILE A 62 9.07 8.34 -10.10
C ILE A 62 7.60 8.09 -10.48
N LEU A 63 6.79 7.66 -9.51
CA LEU A 63 5.36 7.45 -9.71
C LEU A 63 4.63 8.76 -9.99
N ASP A 64 4.99 9.84 -9.32
CA ASP A 64 4.38 11.16 -9.54
C ASP A 64 4.71 11.71 -10.93
N ALA A 65 5.97 11.56 -11.37
CA ALA A 65 6.38 11.99 -12.70
C ALA A 65 5.62 11.29 -13.83
N GLN A 66 5.31 10.00 -13.69
CA GLN A 66 4.63 9.20 -14.72
C GLN A 66 3.11 9.20 -14.62
N PHE A 67 2.57 9.18 -13.40
CA PHE A 67 1.15 8.95 -13.16
C PHE A 67 0.45 10.10 -12.42
N LYS A 68 1.19 11.13 -11.99
CA LYS A 68 0.69 12.26 -11.19
C LYS A 68 -0.06 11.78 -9.93
N ILE A 69 0.61 10.94 -9.15
CA ILE A 69 0.04 10.38 -7.93
C ILE A 69 -0.05 11.43 -6.83
N LYS A 70 -1.04 11.29 -5.95
CA LYS A 70 -1.14 12.10 -4.74
C LYS A 70 -0.56 11.32 -3.57
N ASP A 71 0.43 11.90 -2.89
CA ASP A 71 0.89 11.34 -1.61
C ASP A 71 -0.15 11.59 -0.52
N LEU A 72 -0.71 10.51 0.04
CA LEU A 72 -1.68 10.56 1.14
C LEU A 72 -1.00 10.53 2.52
N GLY A 73 0.33 10.40 2.56
CA GLY A 73 1.12 10.34 3.77
C GLY A 73 1.15 8.94 4.40
N ILE A 74 1.24 8.90 5.73
CA ILE A 74 1.32 7.64 6.48
C ILE A 74 -0.03 6.92 6.42
N LEU A 75 0.01 5.64 6.06
CA LEU A 75 -1.19 4.79 6.01
C LEU A 75 -1.84 4.70 7.39
N LYS A 76 -3.06 5.24 7.52
CA LYS A 76 -3.89 5.17 8.72
C LYS A 76 -5.10 4.27 8.56
N TYR A 77 -5.64 4.18 7.34
CA TYR A 77 -6.82 3.41 7.03
C TYR A 77 -6.67 2.71 5.68
N PHE A 78 -7.04 1.44 5.61
CA PHE A 78 -7.08 0.66 4.36
C PHE A 78 -8.13 -0.45 4.44
N LEU A 79 -9.15 -0.45 3.57
CA LEU A 79 -10.19 -1.49 3.54
C LEU A 79 -10.84 -1.82 4.90
N GLY A 80 -11.08 -0.80 5.72
CA GLY A 80 -11.64 -0.98 7.07
C GLY A 80 -10.62 -1.43 8.13
N LEU A 81 -9.35 -1.60 7.75
CA LEU A 81 -8.22 -1.71 8.68
C LEU A 81 -7.80 -0.32 9.12
N GLU A 82 -7.67 -0.15 10.42
CA GLU A 82 -7.02 0.98 11.07
C GLU A 82 -5.56 0.59 11.34
N VAL A 83 -4.63 1.43 10.90
CA VAL A 83 -3.20 1.20 11.04
C VAL A 83 -2.61 2.30 11.91
N ALA A 84 -2.13 1.90 13.08
CA ALA A 84 -1.44 2.77 14.02
C ALA A 84 0.06 2.51 13.95
N HIS A 85 0.83 3.58 13.77
CA HIS A 85 2.29 3.54 13.75
C HIS A 85 2.81 4.05 15.09
N SER A 86 3.65 3.26 15.75
CA SER A 86 4.31 3.62 16.99
C SER A 86 5.81 3.31 16.90
N GLN A 87 6.60 3.84 17.83
CA GLN A 87 8.04 3.52 17.89
C GLN A 87 8.30 2.02 18.20
N ALA A 88 7.33 1.34 18.80
CA ALA A 88 7.39 -0.09 19.08
C ALA A 88 7.02 -0.97 17.86
N GLY A 89 6.39 -0.39 16.83
CA GLY A 89 5.95 -1.12 15.65
C GLY A 89 4.60 -0.64 15.10
N ILE A 90 4.03 -1.47 14.24
CA ILE A 90 2.77 -1.21 13.53
C ILE A 90 1.68 -2.08 14.14
N THR A 91 0.58 -1.45 14.56
CA THR A 91 -0.62 -2.12 15.07
C THR A 91 -1.73 -1.99 14.04
N ILE A 92 -2.39 -3.10 13.74
CA ILE A 92 -3.50 -3.16 12.80
C ILE A 92 -4.77 -3.60 13.53
N SER A 93 -5.88 -2.88 13.34
CA SER A 93 -7.16 -3.11 14.00
C SER A 93 -8.30 -3.05 12.98
N GLN A 94 -9.34 -3.87 13.14
CA GLN A 94 -10.61 -3.72 12.41
C GLN A 94 -11.76 -3.34 13.34
N ARG A 95 -11.45 -2.79 14.52
CA ARG A 95 -12.46 -2.49 15.56
C ARG A 95 -13.61 -1.67 15.00
N LYS A 96 -13.30 -0.59 14.27
CA LYS A 96 -14.33 0.25 13.67
C LYS A 96 -15.22 -0.53 12.68
N TYR A 97 -14.61 -1.31 11.79
CA TYR A 97 -15.36 -2.16 10.86
C TYR A 97 -16.27 -3.15 11.58
N CYS A 98 -15.78 -3.83 12.63
CA CYS A 98 -16.60 -4.74 13.42
C CYS A 98 -17.77 -4.02 14.12
N LEU A 99 -17.55 -2.83 14.66
CA LEU A 99 -18.62 -2.04 15.29
C LEU A 99 -19.67 -1.59 14.26
N ASP A 100 -19.23 -1.07 13.12
CA ASP A 100 -20.11 -0.64 12.02
C ASP A 100 -20.92 -1.86 11.49
N LEU A 101 -20.32 -3.06 11.46
CA LEU A 101 -21.01 -4.30 11.08
C LEU A 101 -22.07 -4.72 12.12
N LEU A 102 -21.75 -4.66 13.41
CA LEU A 102 -22.70 -4.97 14.48
C LEU A 102 -23.90 -4.01 14.49
N GLU A 103 -23.65 -2.73 14.22
CA GLU A 103 -24.71 -1.73 14.11
C GLU A 103 -25.60 -2.02 12.89
N SER A 104 -25.01 -2.25 11.71
CA SER A 104 -25.78 -2.53 10.49
C SER A 104 -26.57 -3.84 10.52
N SER A 105 -26.09 -4.84 11.25
CA SER A 105 -26.79 -6.13 11.43
C SER A 105 -27.87 -6.09 12.52
N GLY A 106 -28.03 -4.96 13.23
CA GLY A 106 -28.99 -4.81 14.31
C GLY A 106 -28.64 -5.60 15.58
N LEU A 107 -27.41 -6.14 15.65
CA LEU A 107 -26.85 -6.84 16.82
C LEU A 107 -26.33 -5.84 17.87
N PHE A 108 -26.18 -4.57 17.50
CA PHE A 108 -25.91 -3.46 18.40
C PHE A 108 -27.24 -2.76 18.76
N ARG A 109 -28.06 -3.40 19.60
CA ARG A 109 -29.24 -2.78 20.22
C ARG A 109 -29.08 -2.81 21.74
N PHE A 110 -28.97 -1.63 22.34
CA PHE A 110 -29.32 -1.42 23.75
C PHE A 110 -30.83 -1.23 23.87
#